data_AF-A0A822DQ28-F1
#
_entry.id   AF-A0A822DQ28-F1
#
_cell.length_a   1.000
_cell.length_b   1.000
_cell.length_c   1.000
_cell.angle_alpha   90.00
_cell.angle_beta   90.00
_cell.angle_gamma   90.00
#
_symmetry.space_group_name_H-M   'P 1'
#
loop_
_entity.id
_entity.type
_entity.pdbx_description
1 polymer ?
#
loop_
_entity_poly.entity_id
_entity_poly.type
_entity_poly.pdbx_seq_one_letter_code
_entity_poly.pdbx_strand_id
1 'polypeptide(L)'
;EVNASQPSEFTIHSRAMFKAAVILSQQYNITIEGQFIGWNVALTGGRAINAMSSTCQAASTSNIVGIVGPAYSRESPIIADFGERVGIPVISYAATDPELSDRNAYPAFYRTVPSDNAAATAIVKLFIRFNWTSCILIYQNDAYGSNGAKILT
;
A
#
# COMPACT_ATOMS: atom_id res chain seq x y z
N GLU A 1 32.97 13.50 15.37
CA GLU A 1 31.63 13.18 15.89
C GLU A 1 30.61 13.54 14.81
N VAL A 2 29.96 12.53 14.20
CA VAL A 2 28.86 12.73 13.26
C VAL A 2 27.60 12.26 13.97
N ASN A 3 26.77 13.21 14.35
CA ASN A 3 25.54 13.02 15.10
C ASN A 3 24.33 13.03 14.15
N ALA A 4 23.27 12.31 14.54
CA ALA A 4 21.95 12.20 13.92
C ALA A 4 21.83 11.32 12.65
N SER A 5 21.59 10.04 12.92
CA SER A 5 20.69 9.14 12.20
C SER A 5 19.56 9.84 11.43
N GLN A 6 19.79 10.14 10.15
CA GLN A 6 18.71 10.34 9.19
C GLN A 6 18.35 8.98 8.60
N PRO A 7 17.12 8.48 8.76
CA PRO A 7 16.73 7.22 8.12
C PRO A 7 16.82 7.41 6.60
N SER A 8 17.58 6.52 5.96
CA SER A 8 17.79 6.43 4.51
C SER A 8 16.50 6.73 3.74
N GLU A 9 16.62 7.61 2.75
CA GLU A 9 15.52 8.34 2.13
C GLU A 9 14.33 7.47 1.72
N PHE A 10 13.14 7.82 2.22
CA PHE A 10 11.88 7.41 1.61
C PHE A 10 11.89 7.67 0.10
N THR A 11 11.25 6.80 -0.67
CA THR A 11 11.01 7.08 -2.10
C THR A 11 10.28 8.42 -2.24
N ILE A 12 10.60 9.20 -3.28
CA ILE A 12 10.00 10.52 -3.52
C ILE A 12 8.47 10.43 -3.51
N HIS A 13 7.92 9.33 -4.03
CA HIS A 13 6.47 9.05 -4.06
C HIS A 13 5.87 8.94 -2.65
N SER A 14 6.40 8.08 -1.79
CA SER A 14 5.89 7.92 -0.42
C SER A 14 6.02 9.23 0.39
N ARG A 15 7.12 9.98 0.24
CA ARG A 15 7.30 11.28 0.90
C ARG A 15 6.26 12.28 0.48
N ALA A 16 6.02 12.40 -0.83
CA ALA A 16 5.07 13.34 -1.38
C ALA A 16 3.66 13.03 -0.85
N MET A 17 3.28 11.76 -0.82
CA MET A 17 1.96 11.35 -0.33
C MET A 17 1.75 11.62 1.16
N PHE A 18 2.69 11.23 2.02
CA PHE A 18 2.54 11.49 3.46
C PHE A 18 2.59 12.99 3.78
N LYS A 19 3.47 13.75 3.12
CA LYS A 19 3.50 15.22 3.28
C LYS A 19 2.18 15.85 2.83
N ALA A 20 1.63 15.43 1.70
CA ALA A 20 0.35 15.94 1.22
C ALA A 20 -0.77 15.65 2.22
N ALA A 21 -0.86 14.44 2.77
CA ALA A 21 -1.87 14.08 3.76
C ALA A 21 -1.78 14.95 5.02
N VAL A 22 -0.58 15.19 5.54
CA VAL A 22 -0.35 16.05 6.72
C VAL A 22 -0.69 17.52 6.43
N ILE A 23 -0.27 18.04 5.28
CA ILE A 23 -0.55 19.43 4.91
C ILE A 23 -2.05 19.63 4.71
N LEU A 24 -2.73 18.70 4.04
CA LEU A 24 -4.18 18.77 3.83
C LEU A 24 -4.94 18.70 5.16
N SER A 25 -4.53 17.84 6.10
CA SER A 25 -5.19 17.77 7.40
C SER A 25 -5.08 19.09 8.17
N GLN A 26 -3.93 19.75 8.11
CA GLN A 26 -3.73 21.07 8.73
C GLN A 26 -4.52 22.17 8.02
N GLN A 27 -4.46 22.21 6.68
CA GLN A 27 -5.16 23.22 5.88
C GLN A 27 -6.68 23.17 6.08
N TYR A 28 -7.25 21.97 6.22
CA TYR A 28 -8.68 21.77 6.45
C TYR A 28 -9.06 21.61 7.93
N ASN A 29 -8.13 21.86 8.85
CA ASN A 29 -8.32 21.74 10.30
C ASN A 29 -8.95 20.39 10.72
N ILE A 30 -8.53 19.30 10.08
CA ILE A 30 -9.00 17.94 10.37
C ILE A 30 -8.41 17.50 11.71
N THR A 31 -9.29 17.39 12.70
CA THR A 31 -8.96 16.95 14.06
C THR A 31 -9.92 15.85 14.50
N ILE A 32 -9.44 14.97 15.38
CA ILE A 32 -10.24 13.96 16.08
C ILE A 32 -10.21 14.35 17.55
N GLU A 33 -11.39 14.58 18.14
CA GLU A 33 -11.51 15.04 19.53
C GLU A 33 -10.66 16.30 19.83
N GLY A 34 -10.52 17.19 18.84
CA GLY A 34 -9.74 18.43 18.96
C GLY A 34 -8.22 18.25 18.82
N GLN A 35 -7.73 17.04 18.52
CA GLN A 35 -6.31 16.76 18.28
C GLN A 35 -6.02 16.48 16.80
N PHE A 36 -4.88 16.96 16.32
CA PHE A 36 -4.38 16.59 14.99
C PHE A 36 -3.91 15.13 14.98
N ILE A 37 -4.03 14.51 13.81
CA ILE A 37 -3.55 13.14 13.60
C ILE A 37 -2.02 13.09 13.75
N GLY A 38 -1.54 12.28 14.69
CA GLY A 38 -0.12 11.97 14.86
C GLY A 38 0.34 10.85 13.90
N TRP A 39 1.61 10.88 13.52
CA TRP A 39 2.18 9.92 12.55
C TRP A 39 3.47 9.30 13.08
N ASN A 40 3.53 7.97 13.06
CA ASN A 40 4.77 7.21 13.19
C ASN A 40 5.12 6.64 11.81
N VAL A 41 6.34 6.93 11.33
CA VAL A 41 6.75 6.58 9.97
C VAL A 41 7.89 5.59 10.03
N ALA A 42 7.77 4.49 9.27
CA ALA A 42 8.78 3.46 9.17
C ALA A 42 9.15 3.16 7.71
N LEU A 43 10.42 2.84 7.48
CA LEU A 43 10.93 2.43 6.17
C LEU A 43 10.96 0.91 6.07
N THR A 44 10.19 0.35 5.13
CA THR A 44 10.14 -1.10 4.91
C THR A 44 11.15 -1.58 3.88
N GLY A 45 11.53 -0.72 2.93
CA GLY A 45 12.41 -1.06 1.82
C GLY A 45 11.80 -2.07 0.83
N GLY A 46 10.47 -2.19 0.78
CA GLY A 46 9.80 -3.18 -0.07
C GLY A 46 9.94 -4.61 0.44
N ARG A 47 10.26 -4.80 1.73
CA ARG A 47 10.47 -6.11 2.36
C ARG A 47 9.39 -6.36 3.42
N ALA A 48 8.63 -7.43 3.22
CA ALA A 48 7.56 -7.86 4.13
C ALA A 48 8.02 -8.02 5.60
N ILE A 49 9.22 -8.55 5.83
CA ILE A 49 9.76 -8.73 7.18
C ILE A 49 10.01 -7.39 7.91
N ASN A 50 10.47 -6.38 7.17
CA ASN A 50 10.70 -5.05 7.72
C ASN A 50 9.35 -4.36 8.00
N ALA A 51 8.40 -4.48 7.06
CA ALA A 51 7.05 -3.97 7.24
C ALA A 51 6.41 -4.53 8.52
N MET A 52 6.44 -5.85 8.69
CA MET A 52 5.87 -6.50 9.88
C MET A 52 6.58 -6.06 11.17
N SER A 53 7.92 -6.07 11.19
CA SER A 53 8.70 -5.66 12.35
C SER A 53 8.35 -4.23 12.80
N SER A 54 8.29 -3.29 11.85
CA SER A 54 7.90 -1.91 12.14
C SER A 54 6.46 -1.76 12.61
N THR A 55 5.53 -2.52 12.02
CA THR A 55 4.12 -2.52 12.44
C THR A 55 3.98 -3.04 13.88
N CYS A 56 4.64 -4.15 14.23
CA CYS A 56 4.65 -4.68 15.60
C CYS A 56 5.26 -3.69 16.60
N GLN A 57 6.36 -3.03 16.24
CA GLN A 57 6.97 -2.00 17.08
C GLN A 57 6.02 -0.81 17.30
N ALA A 58 5.35 -0.33 16.25
CA ALA A 58 4.40 0.77 16.37
C ALA A 58 3.18 0.38 17.24
N ALA A 59 2.63 -0.81 17.03
CA ALA A 59 1.49 -1.32 17.81
C ALA A 59 1.82 -1.55 19.29
N SER A 60 3.07 -1.89 19.62
CA SER A 60 3.50 -2.11 21.02
C SER A 60 3.89 -0.85 21.77
N THR A 61 4.32 0.20 21.06
CA THR A 61 4.84 1.44 21.67
C THR A 61 3.85 2.60 21.64
N SER A 62 2.78 2.50 20.85
CA SER A 62 1.80 3.58 20.68
C SER A 62 0.40 3.04 20.45
N ASN A 63 -0.61 3.81 20.85
CA ASN A 63 -2.01 3.49 20.58
C ASN A 63 -2.38 3.89 19.15
N ILE A 64 -1.94 3.10 18.17
CA ILE A 64 -2.27 3.33 16.76
C ILE A 64 -3.72 2.91 16.48
N VAL A 65 -4.42 3.72 15.69
CA VAL A 65 -5.83 3.48 15.31
C VAL A 65 -6.00 3.06 13.85
N GLY A 66 -4.91 3.03 13.08
CA GLY A 66 -4.91 2.74 11.66
C GLY A 66 -3.50 2.60 11.10
N ILE A 67 -3.37 1.91 9.97
CA ILE A 67 -2.12 1.76 9.24
C ILE A 67 -2.31 2.36 7.84
N VAL A 68 -1.42 3.27 7.43
CA VAL A 68 -1.37 3.79 6.06
C VAL A 68 -0.15 3.22 5.34
N GLY A 69 -0.41 2.50 4.25
CA GLY A 69 0.56 1.62 3.60
C GLY A 69 0.24 0.13 3.84
N PRO A 70 1.14 -0.79 3.43
CA PRO A 70 2.40 -0.51 2.73
C PRO A 70 2.18 -0.10 1.26
N ALA A 71 3.24 0.36 0.61
CA ALA A 71 3.20 0.80 -0.78
C ALA A 71 3.23 -0.37 -1.77
N TYR A 72 4.05 -1.39 -1.49
CA TYR A 72 4.24 -2.50 -2.40
C TYR A 72 3.25 -3.62 -2.13
N SER A 73 2.63 -4.14 -3.19
CA SER A 73 1.69 -5.26 -3.08
C SER A 73 2.27 -6.48 -2.39
N ARG A 74 3.57 -6.75 -2.53
CA ARG A 74 4.24 -7.89 -1.85
C ARG A 74 4.28 -7.77 -0.32
N GLU A 75 4.10 -6.58 0.22
CA GLU A 75 4.09 -6.32 1.67
C GLU A 75 2.66 -6.29 2.21
N SER A 76 1.69 -5.93 1.38
CA SER A 76 0.31 -5.70 1.82
C SER A 76 -0.37 -6.91 2.47
N PRO A 77 -0.25 -8.15 1.96
CA PRO A 77 -0.94 -9.29 2.55
C PRO A 77 -0.61 -9.50 4.03
N ILE A 78 0.67 -9.40 4.40
CA ILE A 78 1.10 -9.67 5.77
C ILE A 78 0.63 -8.57 6.73
N ILE A 79 0.58 -7.31 6.26
CA ILE A 79 0.09 -6.19 7.06
C ILE A 79 -1.43 -6.19 7.16
N ALA A 80 -2.12 -6.60 6.09
CA ALA A 80 -3.57 -6.77 6.09
C ALA A 80 -4.02 -7.83 7.10
N ASP A 81 -3.39 -9.02 7.08
CA ASP A 81 -3.66 -10.09 8.05
C ASP A 81 -3.35 -9.64 9.49
N PHE A 82 -2.25 -8.91 9.71
CA PHE A 82 -1.97 -8.31 11.02
C PHE A 82 -3.10 -7.37 11.45
N GLY A 83 -3.46 -6.41 10.61
CA GLY A 83 -4.48 -5.40 10.91
C GLY A 83 -5.82 -6.03 11.26
N GLU A 84 -6.24 -7.05 10.50
CA GLU A 84 -7.44 -7.82 10.82
C GLU A 84 -7.37 -8.47 12.22
N ARG A 85 -6.28 -9.18 12.53
CA ARG A 85 -6.12 -9.87 13.81
C ARG A 85 -6.15 -8.94 15.02
N VAL A 86 -5.67 -7.70 14.86
CA VAL A 86 -5.64 -6.71 15.95
C VAL A 86 -6.78 -5.69 15.87
N GLY A 87 -7.69 -5.82 14.90
CA GLY A 87 -8.83 -4.93 14.73
C GLY A 87 -8.49 -3.51 14.24
N ILE A 88 -7.39 -3.35 13.50
CA ILE A 88 -6.90 -2.07 12.99
C ILE A 88 -7.05 -2.03 11.47
N PRO A 89 -7.72 -1.01 10.89
CA PRO A 89 -7.84 -0.87 9.44
C PRO A 89 -6.50 -0.56 8.78
N VAL A 90 -6.29 -1.13 7.60
CA VAL A 90 -5.10 -0.92 6.77
C VAL A 90 -5.52 -0.26 5.47
N ILE A 91 -4.92 0.88 5.13
CA ILE A 91 -5.21 1.62 3.90
C ILE A 91 -3.93 1.77 3.08
N SER A 92 -3.79 0.99 2.01
CA SER A 92 -2.68 1.17 1.07
C SER A 92 -2.97 2.29 0.07
N TYR A 93 -1.97 3.12 -0.19
CA TYR A 93 -2.04 4.17 -1.20
C TYR A 93 -1.49 3.75 -2.58
N ALA A 94 -0.93 2.55 -2.71
CA ALA A 94 -0.23 2.14 -3.93
C ALA A 94 -0.30 0.64 -4.28
N ALA A 95 -0.76 -0.23 -3.39
CA ALA A 95 -0.86 -1.66 -3.69
C ALA A 95 -2.05 -1.97 -4.60
N THR A 96 -1.78 -2.48 -5.78
CA THR A 96 -2.78 -2.72 -6.83
C THR A 96 -3.08 -4.19 -7.09
N ASP A 97 -2.41 -5.10 -6.40
CA ASP A 97 -2.60 -6.56 -6.55
C ASP A 97 -4.09 -6.92 -6.44
N PRO A 98 -4.65 -7.67 -7.41
CA PRO A 98 -6.04 -8.09 -7.40
C PRO A 98 -6.45 -8.91 -6.20
N GLU A 99 -5.58 -9.78 -5.67
CA GLU A 99 -5.90 -10.69 -4.56
C GLU A 99 -6.29 -9.92 -3.30
N LEU A 100 -5.76 -8.71 -3.11
CA LEU A 100 -6.11 -7.80 -2.01
C LEU A 100 -7.56 -7.28 -2.07
N SER A 101 -8.31 -7.62 -3.12
CA SER A 101 -9.74 -7.27 -3.24
C SER A 101 -10.66 -8.30 -2.59
N ASP A 102 -10.15 -9.48 -2.22
CA ASP A 102 -10.96 -10.51 -1.56
C ASP A 102 -11.35 -10.06 -0.15
N ARG A 103 -12.64 -9.79 0.05
CA ARG A 103 -13.20 -9.32 1.32
C ARG A 103 -13.32 -10.42 2.37
N ASN A 104 -13.28 -11.69 1.97
CA ASN A 104 -13.22 -12.80 2.92
C ASN A 104 -11.82 -12.97 3.48
N ALA A 105 -10.79 -12.76 2.64
CA ALA A 105 -9.39 -12.86 3.05
C ALA A 105 -8.84 -11.59 3.70
N TYR A 106 -9.33 -10.40 3.30
CA TYR A 106 -8.82 -9.11 3.76
C TYR A 106 -9.95 -8.11 4.12
N PRO A 107 -10.80 -8.42 5.13
CA PRO A 107 -11.93 -7.58 5.54
C PRO A 107 -11.50 -6.19 6.07
N ALA A 108 -10.33 -6.07 6.70
CA ALA A 108 -9.81 -4.82 7.25
C ALA A 108 -8.94 -4.00 6.28
N PHE A 109 -8.71 -4.51 5.06
CA PHE A 109 -7.84 -3.87 4.07
C PHE A 109 -8.60 -2.96 3.12
N TYR A 110 -8.07 -1.78 2.86
CA TYR A 110 -8.59 -0.82 1.91
C TYR A 110 -7.46 -0.25 1.07
N ARG A 111 -7.81 0.37 -0.05
CA ARG A 111 -6.85 1.10 -0.88
C ARG A 111 -7.48 2.29 -1.59
N THR A 112 -6.66 3.30 -1.85
CA THR A 112 -7.07 4.52 -2.55
C THR A 112 -6.82 4.47 -4.07
N VAL A 113 -6.25 3.38 -4.56
CA VAL A 113 -5.94 3.14 -5.98
C VAL A 113 -6.75 1.97 -6.53
N PRO A 114 -7.08 1.95 -7.83
CA PRO A 114 -7.77 0.81 -8.43
C PRO A 114 -6.89 -0.45 -8.44
N SER A 115 -7.54 -1.61 -8.50
CA SER A 115 -6.87 -2.89 -8.75
C SER A 115 -6.29 -2.96 -10.16
N ASP A 116 -5.28 -3.81 -10.36
CA ASP A 116 -4.77 -4.19 -11.68
C ASP A 116 -5.85 -4.78 -12.60
N ASN A 117 -6.96 -5.30 -12.05
CA ASN A 117 -8.15 -5.70 -12.83
C ASN A 117 -8.65 -4.57 -13.75
N ALA A 118 -8.60 -3.31 -13.29
CA ALA A 118 -9.03 -2.17 -14.08
C ALA A 118 -8.10 -1.91 -15.27
N ALA A 119 -6.78 -2.00 -15.04
CA ALA A 119 -5.77 -1.86 -16.10
C ALA A 119 -5.85 -3.02 -17.10
N ALA A 120 -6.00 -4.26 -16.62
CA ALA A 120 -6.14 -5.44 -17.46
C ALA A 120 -7.38 -5.33 -18.37
N THR A 121 -8.51 -4.87 -17.82
CA THR A 121 -9.73 -4.61 -18.61
C THR A 121 -9.48 -3.60 -19.74
N ALA A 122 -8.71 -2.54 -19.46
CA ALA A 122 -8.36 -1.55 -20.47
C ALA A 122 -7.45 -2.13 -21.58
N ILE A 123 -6.47 -2.96 -21.19
CA ILE A 123 -5.59 -3.66 -22.14
C ILE A 123 -6.41 -4.56 -23.07
N VAL A 124 -7.30 -5.38 -22.53
CA VAL A 124 -8.17 -6.26 -23.34
C VAL A 124 -9.03 -5.45 -24.31
N LYS A 125 -9.60 -4.32 -23.87
CA LYS A 125 -10.38 -3.43 -24.75
C LYS A 125 -9.55 -2.86 -25.90
N LEU A 126 -8.28 -2.55 -25.69
CA LEU A 126 -7.37 -2.11 -26.76
C LEU A 126 -7.13 -3.23 -27.78
N PHE A 127 -6.89 -4.46 -27.31
CA PHE A 127 -6.67 -5.62 -28.19
C PHE A 127 -7.87 -5.86 -29.10
N ILE A 128 -9.08 -5.81 -28.54
CA ILE A 128 -10.33 -5.92 -29.30
C ILE A 128 -10.46 -4.77 -30.30
N ARG A 129 -10.19 -3.52 -29.88
CA ARG A 129 -10.36 -2.33 -30.72
C ARG A 129 -9.45 -2.33 -31.96
N PHE A 130 -8.26 -2.91 -31.85
CA PHE A 130 -7.24 -2.92 -32.90
C PHE A 130 -7.03 -4.30 -33.55
N ASN A 131 -7.84 -5.30 -33.20
CA ASN A 131 -7.70 -6.68 -33.66
C ASN A 131 -6.29 -7.25 -33.45
N TRP A 132 -5.66 -6.96 -32.31
CA TRP A 132 -4.36 -7.53 -31.96
C TRP A 132 -4.53 -8.96 -31.48
N THR A 133 -3.85 -9.90 -32.13
CA THR A 133 -3.96 -11.34 -31.85
C THR A 133 -2.70 -11.95 -31.22
N SER A 134 -1.64 -11.17 -31.05
CA SER A 134 -0.37 -11.64 -30.49
C SER A 134 0.32 -10.55 -29.68
N CYS A 135 0.84 -10.91 -28.51
CA CYS A 135 1.64 -10.05 -27.65
C CYS A 135 2.61 -10.88 -26.81
N ILE A 136 3.62 -10.22 -26.24
CA ILE A 136 4.46 -10.79 -25.18
C ILE A 136 4.10 -10.16 -23.84
N LEU A 137 4.14 -10.97 -22.79
CA LEU A 137 3.94 -10.51 -21.42
C LEU A 137 5.27 -10.60 -20.68
N ILE A 138 5.74 -9.47 -20.16
CA ILE A 138 6.96 -9.37 -19.36
C ILE A 138 6.55 -8.86 -17.99
N TYR A 139 6.83 -9.64 -16.94
CA TYR A 139 6.43 -9.31 -15.58
C TYR A 139 7.52 -9.68 -14.56
N GLN A 140 7.47 -9.03 -13.40
CA GLN A 140 8.32 -9.35 -12.25
C GLN A 140 7.73 -10.54 -11.49
N ASN A 141 8.54 -11.52 -11.11
CA ASN A 141 8.08 -12.67 -10.33
C ASN A 141 7.87 -12.32 -8.85
N ASP A 142 6.82 -11.53 -8.58
CA ASP A 142 6.31 -11.21 -7.25
C ASP A 142 4.78 -11.11 -7.24
N ALA A 143 4.18 -10.81 -6.10
CA ALA A 143 2.72 -10.75 -5.93
C ALA A 143 2.06 -9.82 -6.97
N TYR A 144 2.61 -8.62 -7.19
CA TYR A 144 2.09 -7.68 -8.19
C TYR A 144 2.21 -8.23 -9.62
N GLY A 145 3.42 -8.59 -10.04
CA GLY A 145 3.66 -8.97 -11.43
C GLY A 145 3.04 -10.31 -11.80
N SER A 146 3.11 -11.31 -10.92
CA SER A 146 2.54 -12.63 -11.18
C SER A 146 1.02 -12.62 -11.20
N ASN A 147 0.36 -11.90 -10.28
CA ASN A 147 -1.10 -11.80 -10.28
C ASN A 147 -1.59 -10.91 -11.43
N GLY A 148 -0.91 -9.81 -11.72
CA GLY A 148 -1.16 -9.00 -12.92
C GLY A 148 -1.09 -9.82 -14.21
N ALA A 149 -0.09 -10.71 -14.30
CA ALA A 149 0.06 -11.60 -15.45
C ALA A 149 -1.09 -12.61 -15.56
N LYS A 150 -1.47 -13.25 -14.45
CA LYS A 150 -2.60 -14.21 -14.41
C LYS A 150 -3.92 -13.61 -14.87
N ILE A 151 -4.17 -12.31 -14.67
CA ILE A 151 -5.43 -11.69 -15.14
C ILE A 151 -5.49 -11.63 -16.68
N LEU A 152 -4.35 -11.45 -17.33
CA LEU A 152 -4.26 -11.24 -18.78
C LEU A 152 -4.15 -12.55 -19.58
N THR A 153 -3.95 -13.67 -18.90
CA THR A 153 -3.77 -15.01 -19.50
C THR A 153 -4.88 -15.95 -19.10
#